data_AF-A0A5N6TQ65-F1
#
_entry.id   AF-A0A5N6TQ65-F1
#
_cell.length_a   1.000
_cell.length_b   1.000
_cell.length_c   1.000
_cell.angle_alpha   90.00
_cell.angle_beta   90.00
_cell.angle_gamma   90.00
#
_symmetry.space_group_name_H-M   'P 1'
#
loop_
_entity.id
_entity.type
_entity.pdbx_description
1 polymer ?
#
loop_
_entity_poly.entity_id
_entity_poly.type
_entity_poly.pdbx_seq_one_letter_code
_entity_poly.pdbx_strand_id
1 'polypeptide(L)'
;MAGFEWTEQEIALVLYYAAAGIRQCDIVKLLRRRNFSRTLPGVEGKLLSLRITYQLGQNSRRLDKHSVYAIIDLLAVPGLDKLLEPTYEDQEIVNESGKSLDLWLEYSMWEIREVDQINMPLQTHVWEAWPQW
;
A
#
# COMPACT_ATOMS: atom_id res chain seq x y z
N MET A 1 22.00 0.43 15.85
CA MET A 1 20.61 0.60 16.31
C MET A 1 19.74 -0.29 15.46
N ALA A 2 19.35 -1.46 15.97
CA ALA A 2 18.50 -2.39 15.25
C ALA A 2 17.11 -1.78 15.15
N GLY A 3 16.78 -1.19 14.00
CA GLY A 3 15.41 -0.80 13.71
C GLY A 3 14.56 -2.06 13.64
N PHE A 4 13.44 -2.09 14.37
CA PHE A 4 12.47 -3.19 14.29
C PHE A 4 12.20 -3.52 12.82
N GLU A 5 12.43 -4.77 12.44
CA GLU A 5 12.17 -5.26 11.08
C GLU A 5 10.70 -5.00 10.72
N TRP A 6 10.45 -4.64 9.47
CA TRP A 6 9.08 -4.39 8.98
C TRP A 6 8.45 -5.70 8.58
N THR A 7 7.30 -6.02 9.16
CA THR A 7 6.55 -7.21 8.75
C THR A 7 5.86 -6.99 7.41
N GLU A 8 5.52 -8.07 6.72
CA GLU A 8 4.76 -8.02 5.46
C GLU A 8 3.39 -7.37 5.66
N GLN A 9 2.74 -7.60 6.81
CA GLN A 9 1.49 -6.94 7.22
C GLN A 9 1.66 -5.41 7.30
N GLU A 10 2.71 -4.93 7.95
CA GLU A 10 2.97 -3.50 8.06
C GLU A 10 3.25 -2.88 6.68
N ILE A 11 4.01 -3.58 5.84
CA ILE A 11 4.31 -3.15 4.48
C ILE A 11 3.03 -3.03 3.66
N ALA A 12 2.16 -4.04 3.71
CA ALA A 12 0.89 -4.06 2.99
C ALA A 12 -0.01 -2.89 3.41
N LEU A 13 -0.18 -2.67 4.72
CA LEU A 13 -0.98 -1.57 5.26
C LEU A 13 -0.45 -0.21 4.83
N VAL A 14 0.87 0.00 4.93
CA VAL A 14 1.51 1.27 4.55
C VAL A 14 1.33 1.55 3.06
N LEU A 15 1.52 0.55 2.21
CA LEU A 15 1.33 0.69 0.77
C LEU A 15 -0.12 0.99 0.42
N TYR A 16 -1.07 0.24 0.99
CA TYR A 16 -2.49 0.44 0.77
C TYR A 16 -2.93 1.88 1.10
N TYR A 17 -2.64 2.34 2.32
CA TYR A 17 -3.03 3.67 2.76
C TYR A 17 -2.33 4.79 1.98
N ALA A 18 -1.07 4.59 1.61
CA ALA A 18 -0.35 5.56 0.77
C ALA A 18 -0.93 5.63 -0.65
N ALA A 19 -1.36 4.50 -1.22
CA ALA A 19 -2.02 4.44 -2.53
C ALA A 19 -3.43 5.06 -2.50
N ALA A 20 -4.15 4.94 -1.39
CA ALA A 20 -5.40 5.65 -1.12
C ALA A 20 -5.19 7.18 -0.92
N GLY A 21 -3.93 7.63 -0.82
CA GLY A 21 -3.58 9.05 -0.71
C GLY A 21 -3.71 9.60 0.72
N ILE A 22 -3.69 8.74 1.72
CA ILE A 22 -3.66 9.13 3.14
C ILE A 22 -2.30 9.76 3.46
N ARG A 23 -2.31 10.79 4.31
CA ARG A 23 -1.07 11.48 4.72
C ARG A 23 -0.22 10.55 5.58
N GLN A 24 1.10 10.62 5.44
CA GLN A 24 2.04 9.76 6.17
C GLN A 24 1.89 9.88 7.70
N CYS A 25 1.55 11.07 8.22
CA CYS A 25 1.28 11.28 9.64
C CYS A 25 0.03 10.53 10.13
N ASP A 26 -1.00 10.43 9.29
CA ASP A 26 -2.23 9.70 9.62
C ASP A 26 -2.02 8.19 9.45
N ILE A 27 -1.20 7.76 8.48
CA ILE A 27 -0.76 6.35 8.35
C ILE A 27 -0.12 5.86 9.66
N VAL A 28 0.70 6.68 10.32
CA VAL A 28 1.27 6.34 11.63
C VAL A 28 0.19 6.09 12.68
N LYS A 29 -0.86 6.93 12.72
CA LYS A 29 -1.98 6.76 13.65
C LYS A 29 -2.77 5.48 13.34
N LEU A 30 -3.03 5.22 12.06
CA LEU A 30 -3.74 4.03 11.58
C LEU A 30 -2.97 2.75 11.91
N LEU A 31 -1.64 2.72 11.69
CA LEU A 31 -0.79 1.59 12.08
C LEU A 31 -0.84 1.32 13.59
N ARG A 32 -0.80 2.37 14.41
CA ARG A 32 -0.86 2.24 15.87
C ARG A 32 -2.15 1.56 16.32
N ARG A 33 -3.28 1.84 15.65
CA ARG A 33 -4.58 1.19 15.92
C ARG A 33 -4.56 -0.32 15.62
N ARG A 34 -3.75 -0.77 14.66
CA ARG A 34 -3.49 -2.20 14.40
C ARG A 34 -2.33 -2.77 15.23
N ASN A 35 -1.97 -2.11 16.35
CA ASN A 35 -0.85 -2.48 17.23
C ASN A 35 0.55 -2.42 16.58
N PHE A 36 0.70 -1.70 15.45
CA PHE A 36 1.99 -1.45 14.82
C PHE A 36 2.51 -0.07 15.18
N SER A 37 3.67 -0.02 15.85
CA SER A 37 4.26 1.25 16.30
C SER A 37 5.39 1.67 15.37
N ARG A 38 5.14 2.69 14.54
CA ARG A 38 6.13 3.29 13.65
C ARG A 38 6.19 4.80 13.84
N THR A 39 7.35 5.37 13.57
CA THR A 39 7.54 6.83 13.56
C THR A 39 7.27 7.38 12.17
N LEU A 40 6.95 8.68 12.08
CA LEU A 40 6.77 9.34 10.79
C LEU A 40 8.00 9.20 9.87
N PRO A 41 9.24 9.47 10.34
CA PRO A 41 10.43 9.23 9.50
C PRO A 41 10.59 7.76 9.08
N GLY A 42 10.14 6.82 9.93
CA GLY A 42 10.13 5.40 9.60
C GLY A 42 9.18 5.07 8.45
N VAL A 43 7.95 5.59 8.49
CA VAL A 43 6.95 5.41 7.42
C VAL A 43 7.43 6.08 6.13
N GLU A 44 7.92 7.32 6.19
CA GLU A 44 8.44 8.04 5.03
C GLU A 44 9.63 7.32 4.38
N GLY A 45 10.60 6.90 5.19
CA GLY A 45 11.77 6.15 4.73
C GLY A 45 11.38 4.80 4.12
N LYS A 46 10.43 4.09 4.73
CA LYS A 46 9.95 2.80 4.22
C LYS A 46 9.20 2.96 2.89
N LEU A 47 8.31 3.96 2.78
CA LEU A 47 7.60 4.25 1.53
C LEU A 47 8.56 4.62 0.40
N LEU A 48 9.59 5.43 0.69
CA LEU A 48 10.62 5.78 -0.29
C LEU A 48 11.38 4.54 -0.77
N SER A 49 11.79 3.68 0.17
CA SER A 49 12.47 2.42 -0.14
C SER A 49 11.60 1.51 -1.01
N LEU A 50 10.35 1.26 -0.62
CA LEU A 50 9.43 0.40 -1.38
C LEU A 50 9.16 0.96 -2.78
N ARG A 51 9.03 2.29 -2.90
CA ARG A 51 8.82 2.94 -4.19
C ARG A 51 9.99 2.75 -5.15
N ILE A 52 11.23 2.84 -4.65
CA ILE A 52 12.43 2.61 -5.46
C ILE A 52 12.52 1.13 -5.84
N THR A 53 12.32 0.23 -4.88
CA THR A 53 12.44 -1.22 -5.08
C THR A 53 11.44 -1.75 -6.11
N TYR A 54 10.20 -1.27 -6.04
CA TYR A 54 9.09 -1.78 -6.88
C TYR A 54 8.65 -0.82 -7.98
N GLN A 55 9.36 0.29 -8.18
CA GLN A 55 9.08 1.27 -9.23
C GLN A 55 7.61 1.76 -9.24
N LEU A 56 7.06 2.09 -8.07
CA LEU A 56 5.63 2.40 -7.85
C LEU A 56 5.17 3.78 -8.38
N GLY A 57 5.65 4.19 -9.55
CA GLY A 57 5.27 5.42 -10.25
C GLY A 57 6.34 6.50 -10.26
N GLN A 58 6.29 7.38 -11.29
CA GLN A 58 7.32 8.39 -11.54
C GLN A 58 7.21 9.65 -10.64
N ASN A 59 6.02 9.94 -10.11
CA ASN A 59 5.79 11.14 -9.28
C ASN A 59 5.92 10.83 -7.78
N SER A 60 6.63 11.68 -7.03
CA SER A 60 6.87 11.51 -5.59
C SER A 60 5.63 11.60 -4.72
N ARG A 61 4.52 12.10 -5.26
CA ARG A 61 3.29 12.36 -4.51
C ARG A 61 2.19 11.31 -4.70
N ARG A 62 2.30 10.43 -5.69
CA ARG A 62 1.23 9.47 -6.02
C ARG A 62 1.83 8.11 -6.37
N LEU A 63 1.39 7.08 -5.66
CA LEU A 63 1.68 5.70 -6.01
C LEU A 63 0.63 5.21 -7.02
N ASP A 64 1.05 4.36 -7.95
CA ASP A 64 0.13 3.69 -8.85
C ASP A 64 -0.66 2.59 -8.11
N LYS A 65 -1.99 2.74 -8.03
CA LYS A 65 -2.85 1.82 -7.24
C LYS A 65 -2.76 0.38 -7.76
N HIS A 66 -2.74 0.17 -9.07
CA HIS A 66 -2.67 -1.17 -9.66
C HIS A 66 -1.35 -1.88 -9.30
N SER A 67 -0.22 -1.20 -9.48
CA SER A 67 1.09 -1.74 -9.11
C SER A 67 1.20 -2.03 -7.61
N VAL A 68 0.64 -1.14 -6.77
CA VAL A 68 0.61 -1.35 -5.32
C VAL A 68 -0.20 -2.60 -4.96
N TYR A 69 -1.38 -2.76 -5.55
CA TYR A 69 -2.26 -3.89 -5.29
C TYR A 69 -1.61 -5.22 -5.68
N ALA A 70 -0.97 -5.28 -6.86
CA ALA A 70 -0.22 -6.46 -7.28
C ALA A 70 0.91 -6.85 -6.31
N ILE A 71 1.60 -5.86 -5.71
CA ILE A 71 2.64 -6.13 -4.70
C ILE A 71 2.02 -6.64 -3.42
N ILE A 72 0.91 -6.06 -2.99
CA ILE A 72 0.23 -6.54 -1.79
C ILE A 72 -0.24 -7.99 -1.97
N ASP A 73 -0.74 -8.33 -3.16
CA ASP A 73 -1.13 -9.69 -3.52
C ASP A 73 0.09 -10.64 -3.52
N LEU A 74 1.25 -10.17 -4.00
CA LEU A 74 2.52 -10.91 -3.95
C LEU A 74 2.99 -11.22 -2.52
N LEU A 75 2.74 -10.32 -1.56
CA LEU A 75 3.11 -10.53 -0.16
C LEU A 75 2.29 -11.66 0.49
N ALA A 76 1.19 -12.10 -0.14
CA ALA A 76 0.37 -13.23 0.30
C ALA A 76 0.00 -13.20 1.80
N VAL A 77 -0.27 -12.00 2.32
CA VAL A 77 -0.45 -11.76 3.76
C VAL A 77 -1.76 -12.39 4.24
N PRO A 78 -1.71 -13.38 5.16
CA PRO A 78 -2.93 -14.03 5.63
C PRO A 78 -3.84 -13.07 6.41
N GLY A 79 -5.12 -13.04 6.04
CA GLY A 79 -6.13 -12.24 6.74
C GLY A 79 -5.98 -10.72 6.55
N LEU A 80 -5.28 -10.29 5.50
CA LEU A 80 -5.07 -8.87 5.23
C LEU A 80 -6.38 -8.07 5.09
N ASP A 81 -7.43 -8.68 4.52
CA ASP A 81 -8.73 -8.01 4.34
C ASP A 81 -9.34 -7.58 5.68
N LYS A 82 -9.13 -8.37 6.74
CA LYS A 82 -9.57 -8.01 8.10
C LYS A 82 -8.73 -6.89 8.72
N LEU A 83 -7.46 -6.77 8.33
CA LEU A 83 -6.58 -5.69 8.80
C LEU A 83 -6.87 -4.36 8.09
N LEU A 84 -7.35 -4.44 6.85
CA LEU A 84 -7.73 -3.31 6.00
C LEU A 84 -9.15 -2.83 6.26
N GLU A 85 -10.00 -3.66 6.87
CA GLU A 85 -11.37 -3.30 7.25
C GLU A 85 -11.37 -1.98 8.05
N PRO A 86 -12.05 -0.93 7.55
CA PRO A 86 -12.10 0.34 8.23
C PRO A 86 -12.93 0.29 9.51
N THR A 87 -12.47 0.98 10.55
CA THR A 87 -13.25 1.27 11.75
C THR A 87 -13.69 2.73 11.76
N TYR A 88 -14.76 3.07 12.50
CA TYR A 88 -15.23 4.45 12.65
C TYR A 88 -14.10 5.40 13.08
N GLU A 89 -13.24 4.97 13.99
CA GLU A 89 -12.11 5.76 14.47
C GLU A 89 -11.04 5.98 13.38
N ASP A 90 -10.90 5.07 12.42
CA ASP A 90 -10.01 5.28 11.28
C ASP A 90 -10.54 6.39 10.36
N GLN A 91 -11.86 6.44 10.17
CA GLN A 91 -12.49 7.53 9.43
C GLN A 91 -12.27 8.87 10.11
N GLU A 92 -12.38 8.92 11.43
CA GLU A 92 -12.16 10.14 12.20
C GLU A 92 -10.73 10.65 11.99
N ILE A 93 -9.73 9.77 12.07
CA ILE A 93 -8.32 10.10 11.79
C ILE A 93 -8.16 10.71 10.39
N VAL A 94 -8.82 10.14 9.38
CA VAL A 94 -8.73 10.63 8.01
C VAL A 94 -9.53 11.93 7.84
N ASN A 95 -10.67 12.08 8.49
CA ASN A 95 -11.49 13.29 8.44
C ASN A 95 -10.77 14.50 9.06
N GLU A 96 -9.97 14.30 10.11
CA GLU A 96 -9.09 15.34 10.69
C GLU A 96 -8.12 15.93 9.66
N SER A 97 -7.84 15.22 8.57
CA SER A 97 -6.94 15.69 7.50
C SER A 97 -7.56 16.74 6.57
N GLY A 98 -8.87 16.94 6.62
CA GLY A 98 -9.60 17.83 5.71
C GLY A 98 -9.73 17.30 4.28
N LYS A 99 -9.27 16.06 4.01
CA LYS A 99 -9.56 15.37 2.74
C LYS A 99 -10.91 14.68 2.80
N SER A 100 -11.68 14.82 1.74
CA SER A 100 -12.85 13.98 1.44
C SER A 100 -12.37 12.60 0.95
N LEU A 101 -11.85 11.76 1.85
CA LEU A 101 -11.53 10.37 1.57
C LEU A 101 -12.46 9.48 2.40
N ASP A 102 -13.20 8.61 1.73
CA ASP A 102 -14.07 7.61 2.36
C ASP A 102 -13.34 6.27 2.39
N LEU A 103 -12.99 5.80 3.59
CA LEU A 103 -12.26 4.54 3.78
C LEU A 103 -13.10 3.31 3.46
N TRP A 104 -14.42 3.36 3.64
CA TRP A 104 -15.32 2.23 3.32
C TRP A 104 -15.43 2.10 1.82
N LEU A 105 -15.51 3.22 1.10
CA LEU A 105 -15.48 3.20 -0.36
C LEU A 105 -14.17 2.62 -0.88
N GLU A 106 -13.02 3.09 -0.36
CA GLU A 106 -11.70 2.55 -0.75
C GLU A 106 -11.56 1.06 -0.43
N TYR A 107 -12.07 0.62 0.74
CA TYR A 107 -12.08 -0.79 1.11
C TYR A 107 -12.99 -1.64 0.21
N SER A 108 -14.17 -1.13 -0.14
CA SER A 108 -15.08 -1.83 -1.07
C SER A 108 -14.43 -1.97 -2.46
N MET A 109 -13.73 -0.94 -2.93
CA MET A 109 -12.97 -1.02 -4.17
C MET A 109 -11.83 -2.03 -4.10
N TRP A 110 -11.19 -2.16 -2.92
CA TRP A 110 -10.18 -3.19 -2.67
C TRP A 110 -10.76 -4.60 -2.72
N GLU A 111 -11.91 -4.87 -2.10
CA GLU A 111 -12.53 -6.20 -2.13
C GLU A 111 -12.98 -6.59 -3.55
N ILE A 112 -13.55 -5.65 -4.30
CA ILE A 112 -14.13 -5.94 -5.62
C ILE A 112 -13.05 -6.10 -6.72
N ARG A 113 -11.82 -5.62 -6.48
CA ARG A 113 -10.75 -5.63 -7.50
C ARG A 113 -10.38 -7.02 -8.03
N GLU A 114 -10.63 -8.08 -7.24
CA GLU A 114 -10.36 -9.46 -7.69
C GLU A 114 -11.26 -9.89 -8.86
N VAL A 115 -12.42 -9.25 -9.03
CA VAL A 115 -13.38 -9.59 -10.09
C VAL A 115 -12.91 -9.12 -11.47
N ASP A 116 -12.12 -8.04 -11.53
CA ASP A 116 -11.64 -7.46 -12.81
C ASP A 116 -10.25 -7.96 -13.23
N GLN A 117 -9.47 -8.59 -12.34
CA GLN A 117 -8.10 -9.03 -12.65
C GLN A 117 -8.01 -10.36 -13.42
N ILE A 118 -9.13 -11.05 -13.67
CA ILE A 118 -9.15 -12.30 -14.46
C ILE A 118 -8.73 -12.06 -15.94
N ASN A 119 -8.64 -10.80 -16.41
CA ASN A 119 -8.36 -10.47 -17.80
C ASN A 119 -7.02 -9.76 -18.10
N MET A 120 -6.09 -9.63 -17.15
CA MET A 120 -4.77 -9.07 -17.46
C MET A 120 -3.69 -10.16 -17.49
N PRO A 121 -3.21 -10.58 -18.68
CA PRO A 121 -1.98 -11.34 -18.74
C PRO A 121 -0.85 -10.45 -18.22
N LEU A 122 -0.22 -10.87 -17.13
CA LEU A 122 1.07 -10.36 -16.69
C LEU A 122 2.00 -10.48 -17.90
N GLN A 123 2.28 -9.37 -18.58
CA GLN A 123 3.34 -9.32 -19.57
C GLN A 123 4.66 -9.48 -18.81
N THR A 124 5.08 -10.74 -18.65
CA THR A 124 6.47 -11.09 -18.43
C THR A 124 7.25 -10.51 -19.59
N HIS A 125 7.88 -9.35 -19.37
CA HIS A 125 8.97 -8.87 -20.20
C HIS A 125 10.12 -9.87 -20.06
N VAL A 126 10.04 -10.96 -20.84
CA VAL A 126 11.18 -11.80 -21.14
C VAL A 126 12.07 -10.96 -22.04
N TRP A 127 13.22 -10.55 -21.52
CA TRP A 127 14.24 -9.86 -22.30
C TRP A 127 14.83 -10.90 -23.25
N GLU A 128 14.21 -11.06 -24.42
CA GLU A 128 14.82 -11.83 -25.50
C GLU A 128 16.09 -11.09 -25.93
N ALA A 129 17.22 -11.65 -25.55
CA ALA A 129 18.53 -11.28 -26.06
C ALA A 129 18.54 -11.52 -27.57
N TRP A 130 18.62 -10.44 -28.34
CA TRP A 130 18.88 -10.53 -29.77
C TRP A 130 20.33 -10.97 -29.98
N PRO A 131 20.61 -12.03 -30.75
CA PRO A 131 21.96 -12.30 -31.19
C PRO A 131 22.31 -11.29 -32.28
N GLN A 132 23.33 -10.47 -32.04
CA GLN A 132 23.95 -9.69 -33.11
C GLN A 132 24.71 -10.68 -34.02
N TRP A 133 24.32 -10.74 -35.29
CA TRP A 133 25.11 -11.35 -36.36
C TRP A 133 26.02 -10.28 -36.96
#